data_AF-A0A350DA58-F1
#
_entry.id   AF-A0A350DA58-F1
#
_cell.length_a   1.000
_cell.length_b   1.000
_cell.length_c   1.000
_cell.angle_alpha   90.00
_cell.angle_beta   90.00
_cell.angle_gamma   90.00
#
_symmetry.space_group_name_H-M   'P 1'
#
loop_
_entity.id
_entity.type
_entity.pdbx_description
1 polymer ?
#
loop_
_entity_poly.entity_id
_entity_poly.type
_entity_poly.pdbx_seq_one_letter_code
_entity_poly.pdbx_strand_id
1 'polypeptide(L)'
;MIISLIIMAMSLAVASQFMLKYAMMNFGELDLFKIGSIIRAFLSPWVIAGILVYGCSSVLWLKVLTKAELSYAYPIGSLSFILVAIFSWVIFREQITTVRMIGILLISIGVVFISRS
;
A
#
# COMPACT_ATOMS: atom_id res chain seq x y z
N MET A 1 7.39 1.01 20.24
CA MET A 1 7.84 2.10 19.33
C MET A 1 7.97 1.63 17.87
N ILE A 2 8.61 0.50 17.58
CA ILE A 2 8.83 0.01 16.20
C ILE A 2 7.52 -0.35 15.48
N ILE A 3 6.61 -1.08 16.13
CA ILE A 3 5.32 -1.49 15.53
C ILE A 3 4.51 -0.26 15.07
N SER A 4 4.46 0.79 15.89
CA SER A 4 3.79 2.05 15.54
C SER A 4 4.42 2.71 14.30
N LEU A 5 5.74 2.64 14.15
CA LEU A 5 6.44 3.14 12.97
C LEU A 5 6.12 2.33 11.71
N ILE A 6 6.01 0.99 11.83
CA ILE A 6 5.59 0.11 10.74
C ILE A 6 4.17 0.45 10.31
N ILE A 7 3.23 0.56 11.25
CA ILE A 7 1.83 0.87 10.96
C ILE A 7 1.71 2.24 10.30
N MET A 8 2.45 3.24 10.77
CA MET A 8 2.48 4.58 10.16
C MET A 8 3.01 4.54 8.71
N ALA A 9 4.15 3.88 8.49
CA ALA A 9 4.73 3.73 7.16
C ALA A 9 3.75 3.02 6.21
N MET A 10 3.15 1.92 6.66
CA MET A 10 2.18 1.16 5.87
C MET A 10 0.90 1.94 5.60
N SER A 11 0.42 2.75 6.55
CA SER A 11 -0.77 3.57 6.34
C SER A 11 -0.54 4.62 5.25
N LEU A 12 0.64 5.26 5.24
CA LEU A 12 1.05 6.17 4.16
C LEU A 12 1.24 5.43 2.84
N ALA A 13 1.86 4.24 2.86
CA ALA A 13 1.99 3.40 1.66
C ALA A 13 0.61 3.08 1.08
N VAL A 14 -0.35 2.64 1.89
CA VAL A 14 -1.71 2.37 1.46
C VAL A 14 -2.35 3.64 0.91
N ALA A 15 -2.33 4.75 1.64
CA ALA A 15 -2.88 6.03 1.15
C ALA A 15 -2.31 6.41 -0.23
N SER A 16 -0.99 6.27 -0.43
CA SER A 16 -0.35 6.54 -1.72
C SER A 16 -0.90 5.66 -2.84
N GLN A 17 -1.07 4.36 -2.61
CA GLN A 17 -1.57 3.42 -3.63
C GLN A 17 -3.01 3.74 -4.02
N PHE A 18 -3.82 4.21 -3.08
CA PHE A 18 -5.18 4.66 -3.35
C PHE A 18 -5.21 5.95 -4.18
N MET A 19 -4.33 6.91 -3.91
CA MET A 19 -4.20 8.12 -4.74
C MET A 19 -3.76 7.78 -6.18
N LEU A 20 -2.79 6.87 -6.32
CA LEU A 20 -2.33 6.39 -7.63
C LEU A 20 -3.44 5.64 -8.38
N LYS A 21 -4.15 4.73 -7.70
CA LYS A 21 -5.29 4.00 -8.27
C LYS A 21 -6.38 4.97 -8.73
N TYR A 22 -6.73 5.94 -7.90
CA TYR A 22 -7.70 6.99 -8.25
C TYR A 22 -7.25 7.78 -9.47
N ALA A 23 -5.98 8.16 -9.55
CA ALA A 23 -5.43 8.87 -10.69
C ALA A 23 -5.56 8.05 -11.99
N MET A 24 -5.21 6.76 -11.94
CA MET A 24 -5.26 5.87 -13.10
C MET A 24 -6.69 5.54 -13.54
N MET A 25 -7.64 5.45 -12.62
CA MET A 25 -9.06 5.30 -12.97
C MET A 25 -9.60 6.48 -13.76
N ASN A 26 -9.13 7.70 -13.48
CA ASN A 26 -9.53 8.91 -14.21
C ASN A 26 -8.70 9.13 -15.48
N PHE A 27 -7.46 8.63 -15.54
CA PHE A 27 -6.58 8.77 -16.69
C PHE A 27 -6.92 7.79 -17.83
N GLY A 28 -7.34 6.57 -17.48
CA GLY A 28 -7.54 5.48 -18.44
C GLY A 28 -6.30 4.60 -18.61
N GLU A 29 -6.25 3.83 -19.71
CA GLU A 29 -5.17 2.87 -19.94
C GLU A 29 -3.84 3.56 -20.30
N LEU A 30 -2.78 3.16 -19.60
CA LEU A 30 -1.43 3.68 -19.80
C LEU A 30 -0.75 2.97 -20.98
N ASP A 31 -0.71 3.63 -22.13
CA ASP A 31 0.08 3.19 -23.28
C ASP A 31 1.58 3.51 -23.07
N LEU A 32 2.37 2.47 -22.76
CA LEU A 32 3.80 2.59 -22.50
C LEU A 32 4.64 2.86 -23.76
N PHE A 33 4.10 2.62 -24.96
CA PHE A 33 4.81 2.90 -26.21
C PHE A 33 4.69 4.37 -26.62
N LYS A 34 3.78 5.12 -25.99
CA LYS A 34 3.60 6.56 -26.22
C LYS A 34 4.18 7.35 -25.05
N ILE A 35 5.36 7.93 -25.25
CA ILE A 35 6.03 8.79 -24.26
C ILE A 35 5.10 9.92 -23.75
N GLY A 36 4.27 10.48 -24.64
CA GLY A 36 3.31 11.54 -24.28
C GLY A 36 2.16 11.06 -23.39
N SER A 37 1.83 9.76 -23.38
CA SER A 37 0.89 9.18 -22.43
C SER A 37 1.52 9.13 -21.03
N ILE A 38 2.75 8.63 -20.95
CA ILE A 38 3.52 8.55 -19.70
C ILE A 38 3.68 9.93 -19.07
N ILE A 39 4.15 10.92 -19.85
CA ILE A 39 4.35 12.29 -19.34
C ILE A 39 3.04 12.87 -18.79
N ARG A 40 1.92 12.70 -19.49
CA ARG A 40 0.61 13.19 -19.02
C ARG A 40 0.14 12.49 -17.75
N ALA A 41 0.39 11.18 -17.61
CA ALA A 41 0.09 10.47 -16.38
C ALA A 41 0.91 11.00 -15.19
N PHE A 42 2.21 11.22 -15.38
CA PHE A 42 3.08 11.78 -14.34
C PHE A 42 2.77 13.24 -13.99
N LEU A 43 2.17 14.01 -14.91
CA LEU A 43 1.70 15.38 -14.64
C LEU A 43 0.34 15.43 -13.91
N SER A 44 -0.32 14.29 -13.71
CA SER A 44 -1.57 14.25 -12.94
C SER A 44 -1.31 14.64 -11.48
N PRO A 45 -2.04 15.62 -10.91
CA PRO A 45 -1.86 16.04 -9.52
C PRO A 45 -1.97 14.89 -8.52
N TRP A 46 -2.86 13.93 -8.79
CA TRP A 46 -3.07 12.74 -7.95
C TRP A 46 -1.91 11.75 -8.05
N VAL A 47 -1.27 11.61 -9.22
CA VAL A 47 -0.05 10.81 -9.38
C VAL A 47 1.10 11.43 -8.60
N ILE A 48 1.32 12.74 -8.76
CA ILE A 48 2.38 13.47 -8.05
C ILE A 48 2.18 13.36 -6.54
N ALA A 49 0.97 13.62 -6.05
CA ALA A 49 0.66 13.51 -4.63
C ALA A 49 0.84 12.08 -4.11
N GLY A 50 0.39 11.07 -4.86
CA GLY A 50 0.62 9.65 -4.53
C GLY A 50 2.11 9.31 -4.44
N ILE A 51 2.93 9.74 -5.41
CA ILE A 51 4.38 9.52 -5.41
C ILE A 51 5.04 10.20 -4.21
N LEU A 52 4.66 11.44 -3.88
CA LEU A 52 5.21 12.17 -2.72
C LEU A 52 4.87 11.46 -1.41
N VAL A 53 3.62 11.04 -1.22
CA VAL A 53 3.18 10.29 -0.04
C VAL A 53 3.90 8.94 0.05
N TYR A 54 4.09 8.26 -1.09
CA TYR A 54 4.87 7.02 -1.15
C TYR A 54 6.33 7.26 -0.76
N GLY A 55 6.94 8.35 -1.22
CA GLY A 55 8.29 8.75 -0.82
C GLY A 55 8.41 8.97 0.70
N CYS A 56 7.45 9.67 1.31
CA CYS A 56 7.39 9.82 2.77
C CYS A 56 7.27 8.46 3.49
N SER A 57 6.41 7.57 2.99
CA SER A 57 6.29 6.20 3.46
C SER A 57 7.63 5.45 3.38
N SER A 58 8.32 5.54 2.25
CA SER A 58 9.62 4.90 2.04
C SER A 58 10.67 5.40 3.03
N VAL A 59 10.71 6.70 3.34
CA VAL A 59 11.61 7.24 4.37
C VAL A 59 11.33 6.63 5.75
N LEU A 60 10.06 6.50 6.13
CA LEU A 60 9.70 5.83 7.38
C LEU A 60 10.06 4.34 7.35
N TRP A 61 9.87 3.67 6.21
CA TRP A 61 10.25 2.28 6.03
C TRP A 61 11.76 2.07 6.16
N LEU A 62 12.59 2.94 5.59
CA LEU A 62 14.04 2.90 5.81
C LEU A 62 14.39 2.99 7.30
N LYS A 63 13.68 3.83 8.06
CA LYS A 63 13.84 3.92 9.52
C LYS A 63 13.34 2.68 10.27
N VAL A 64 12.36 1.94 9.74
CA VAL A 64 11.96 0.63 10.28
C VAL A 64 13.09 -0.38 10.09
N LEU A 65 13.69 -0.42 8.90
CA LEU A 65 14.75 -1.38 8.54
C LEU A 65 16.03 -1.18 9.35
N THR A 66 16.29 0.02 9.88
CA THR A 66 17.41 0.24 10.80
C THR A 66 17.13 -0.21 12.24
N LYS A 67 15.88 -0.54 12.58
CA LYS A 67 15.45 -0.87 13.95
C LYS A 67 14.91 -2.27 14.13
N ALA A 68 14.55 -2.95 13.05
CA ALA A 68 14.02 -4.30 13.08
C ALA A 68 14.51 -5.09 11.87
N GLU A 69 14.63 -6.40 12.07
CA GLU A 69 14.90 -7.33 10.98
C GLU A 69 13.75 -7.33 9.98
N LEU A 70 14.10 -7.48 8.70
CA LEU A 70 13.12 -7.52 7.62
C LEU A 70 12.12 -8.68 7.81
N SER A 71 12.59 -9.84 8.29
CA SER A 71 11.79 -11.03 8.63
C SER A 71 10.70 -10.76 9.68
N TYR A 72 10.92 -9.79 10.58
CA TYR A 72 9.95 -9.37 11.59
C TYR A 72 9.03 -8.25 11.09
N ALA A 73 9.59 -7.27 10.37
CA ALA A 73 8.84 -6.09 9.92
C ALA A 73 7.87 -6.41 8.77
N TYR A 74 8.27 -7.27 7.83
CA TYR A 74 7.49 -7.58 6.62
C TYR A 74 6.15 -8.29 6.93
N PRO A 75 6.08 -9.28 7.85
CA PRO A 75 4.82 -9.85 8.30
C PRO A 75 3.86 -8.79 8.88
N ILE A 76 4.34 -7.94 9.78
CA ILE A 76 3.51 -6.85 10.32
C ILE A 76 3.05 -5.91 9.20
N GLY A 77 3.93 -5.63 8.23
CA GLY A 77 3.61 -4.88 7.03
C GLY A 77 2.47 -5.47 6.20
N SER A 78 2.37 -6.80 6.12
CA SER A 78 1.30 -7.50 5.39
C SER A 78 -0.10 -7.28 5.97
N LEU A 79 -0.22 -6.81 7.22
CA LEU A 79 -1.52 -6.38 7.79
C LEU A 79 -2.13 -5.19 7.03
N SER A 80 -1.32 -4.47 6.24
CA SER A 80 -1.80 -3.47 5.29
C SER A 80 -2.81 -4.04 4.29
N PHE A 81 -2.80 -5.34 4.00
CA PHE A 81 -3.81 -5.98 3.15
C PHE A 81 -5.23 -5.82 3.70
N ILE A 82 -5.40 -5.76 5.03
CA ILE A 82 -6.69 -5.47 5.66
C ILE A 82 -7.14 -4.06 5.29
N LEU A 83 -6.24 -3.07 5.43
CA LEU A 83 -6.52 -1.67 5.09
C LEU A 83 -6.85 -1.51 3.61
N VAL A 84 -6.06 -2.14 2.73
CA VAL A 84 -6.30 -2.13 1.28
C VAL A 84 -7.66 -2.74 0.97
N ALA A 85 -8.00 -3.90 1.55
CA ALA A 85 -9.29 -4.52 1.30
C ALA A 85 -10.46 -3.60 1.74
N ILE A 86 -10.42 -3.08 2.97
CA ILE A 86 -11.46 -2.20 3.50
C ILE A 86 -11.60 -0.95 2.62
N PHE A 87 -10.51 -0.23 2.35
CA PHE A 87 -10.57 1.00 1.57
C PHE A 87 -10.92 0.74 0.11
N SER A 88 -10.50 -0.37 -0.50
CA SER A 88 -10.88 -0.71 -1.88
C SER A 88 -12.39 -0.93 -1.99
N TRP A 89 -13.00 -1.57 -0.99
CA TRP A 89 -14.45 -1.74 -0.95
C TRP A 89 -15.18 -0.43 -0.68
N VAL A 90 -14.69 0.41 0.24
CA VAL A 90 -15.35 1.68 0.59
C VAL A 90 -15.22 2.73 -0.53
N ILE A 91 -14.01 2.94 -1.06
CA ILE A 91 -13.68 4.03 -1.97
C ILE A 91 -14.00 3.65 -3.42
N PHE A 92 -13.55 2.47 -3.85
CA PHE A 92 -13.67 2.04 -5.25
C PHE A 92 -14.87 1.10 -5.48
N ARG A 93 -15.58 0.71 -4.42
CA ARG A 93 -16.67 -0.27 -4.47
C ARG A 93 -16.28 -1.58 -5.15
N GLU A 94 -15.00 -1.95 -5.01
CA GLU A 94 -14.50 -3.22 -5.52
C GLU A 94 -15.16 -4.39 -4.77
N GLN A 95 -15.60 -5.41 -5.50
CA GLN A 95 -16.14 -6.61 -4.88
C GLN A 95 -14.99 -7.42 -4.26
N ILE A 96 -15.01 -7.56 -2.94
CA ILE A 96 -14.09 -8.45 -2.23
C ILE A 96 -14.70 -9.85 -2.23
N THR A 97 -14.04 -10.79 -2.87
CA THR A 97 -14.46 -12.20 -2.85
C THR A 97 -14.26 -12.81 -1.48
N THR A 98 -15.11 -13.78 -1.12
CA THR A 98 -14.98 -14.54 0.14
C THR A 98 -13.60 -15.20 0.26
N VAL A 99 -13.06 -15.69 -0.86
CA VAL A 99 -11.71 -16.29 -0.91
C VAL A 99 -10.63 -15.28 -0.54
N ARG A 100 -10.72 -14.03 -1.02
CA ARG A 100 -9.77 -12.97 -0.66
C ARG A 100 -9.86 -12.64 0.83
N MET A 101 -11.06 -12.58 1.41
CA MET A 101 -11.23 -12.36 2.85
C MET A 101 -10.62 -13.49 3.68
N ILE A 102 -10.84 -14.76 3.30
CA ILE A 102 -10.22 -15.91 3.97
C ILE A 102 -8.68 -15.83 3.88
N GLY A 103 -8.14 -15.50 2.71
CA GLY A 103 -6.69 -15.31 2.54
C GLY A 103 -6.12 -14.23 3.46
N ILE A 104 -6.77 -13.07 3.56
CA ILE A 104 -6.36 -11.99 4.46
C ILE A 104 -6.40 -12.43 5.93
N LEU A 105 -7.43 -13.18 6.33
CA LEU A 105 -7.53 -13.73 7.69
C LEU A 105 -6.39 -14.71 7.99
N LEU A 106 -6.08 -15.62 7.05
CA LEU A 106 -4.98 -16.57 7.20
C LEU A 106 -3.62 -15.87 7.32
N ILE A 107 -3.37 -14.86 6.47
CA ILE A 107 -2.16 -14.03 6.56
C ILE A 107 -2.08 -13.37 7.95
N SER A 108 -3.19 -12.76 8.39
CA SER A 108 -3.26 -12.07 9.69
C SER A 108 -2.95 -13.01 10.86
N ILE A 109 -3.48 -14.23 10.83
CA ILE A 109 -3.16 -15.27 11.82
C ILE A 109 -1.68 -15.63 11.78
N GLY A 110 -1.11 -15.83 10.59
CA GLY A 110 0.33 -16.08 10.41
C GLY A 110 1.21 -14.97 11.00
N VAL A 111 0.81 -13.71 10.84
CA VAL A 111 1.52 -12.56 11.43
C VAL A 111 1.51 -12.62 12.96
N VAL A 112 0.42 -13.05 13.58
CA VAL A 112 0.35 -13.20 15.04
C VAL A 112 1.37 -14.24 15.52
N PHE A 113 1.50 -15.37 14.83
CA PHE A 113 2.51 -16.38 15.18
C PHE A 113 3.94 -15.84 15.05
N ILE A 114 4.26 -15.17 13.94
CA ILE A 114 5.60 -14.59 13.71
C ILE A 114 5.89 -13.46 14.71
N SER A 115 4.89 -12.68 15.10
CA SER A 115 5.09 -11.61 16.09
C SER A 115 5.40 -12.11 17.51
N ARG A 116 5.13 -13.40 17.77
CA ARG A 116 5.31 -14.05 19.08
C ARG A 116 6.53 -14.96 19.14
N SER A 117 7.24 -15.18 18.03
CA SER A 117 8.53 -15.90 17.98
C SER A 117 9.68 -14.94 18.25
#